data_AF-A0A529SJ18-F1
#
_entry.id   AF-A0A529SJ18-F1
#
_cell.length_a   1.000
_cell.length_b   1.000
_cell.length_c   1.000
_cell.angle_alpha   90.00
_cell.angle_beta   90.00
_cell.angle_gamma   90.00
#
_symmetry.space_group_name_H-M   'P 1'
#
loop_
_entity.id
_entity.type
_entity.pdbx_description
1 polymer ?
#
loop_
_entity_poly.entity_id
_entity_poly.type
_entity_poly.pdbx_seq_one_letter_code
_entity_poly.pdbx_strand_id
1 'polypeptide(L)'
;PEVNPDEVSLFSRKNIIANPNCSTAQLVVALKPLHDVATIKRVVVATYQSVSGAGKEGMDELFTQTRAVFVADQVDVKKFTKRIAFNVIPHIDVFLDDGSTKEEWKMVAETKKMLDPKIKLTATCVRVPVFIGHSEAVNIEFEKPIT
;
A
#
# COMPACT_ATOMS: atom_id res chain seq x y z
N PRO A 1 -8.56 -13.98 -0.31
CA PRO A 1 -9.09 -15.35 -0.15
C PRO A 1 -8.01 -16.43 -0.23
N GLU A 2 -6.94 -16.13 -0.96
CA GLU A 2 -5.79 -16.95 -1.29
C GLU A 2 -4.84 -17.13 -0.10
N VAL A 3 -4.97 -16.31 0.94
CA VAL A 3 -4.04 -16.24 2.08
C VAL A 3 -4.61 -16.95 3.31
N ASN A 4 -5.82 -16.59 3.73
CA ASN A 4 -6.46 -17.04 4.97
C ASN A 4 -7.97 -17.34 4.75
N PRO A 5 -8.35 -18.23 3.82
CA PRO A 5 -9.75 -18.48 3.48
C PRO A 5 -10.59 -18.95 4.67
N ASP A 6 -10.01 -19.75 5.56
CA ASP A 6 -10.71 -20.36 6.70
C ASP A 6 -11.20 -19.32 7.73
N GLU A 7 -10.56 -18.15 7.78
CA GLU A 7 -10.95 -17.05 8.67
C GLU A 7 -12.29 -16.42 8.29
N VAL A 8 -12.82 -16.69 7.09
CA VAL A 8 -14.16 -16.25 6.68
C VAL A 8 -15.21 -16.69 7.68
N SER A 9 -15.06 -17.88 8.29
CA SER A 9 -15.97 -18.46 9.29
C SER A 9 -16.16 -17.59 10.54
N LEU A 10 -15.19 -16.71 10.82
CA LEU A 10 -15.22 -15.79 11.96
C LEU A 10 -16.23 -14.66 11.81
N PHE A 11 -16.83 -14.49 10.62
CA PHE A 11 -17.87 -13.48 10.36
C PHE A 11 -19.00 -13.55 11.38
N SER A 12 -19.37 -14.77 11.82
CA SER A 12 -20.45 -15.05 12.78
C SER A 12 -20.29 -14.33 14.12
N ARG A 13 -19.08 -13.87 14.48
CA ARG A 13 -18.83 -13.11 15.71
C ARG A 13 -19.46 -11.71 15.70
N LYS A 14 -19.53 -11.05 14.53
CA LYS A 14 -20.01 -9.66 14.40
C LYS A 14 -20.84 -9.40 13.14
N ASN A 15 -21.11 -10.43 12.33
CA ASN A 15 -21.69 -10.35 10.99
C ASN A 15 -20.93 -9.39 10.05
N ILE A 16 -19.61 -9.29 10.20
CA ILE A 16 -18.74 -8.38 9.44
C ILE A 16 -17.48 -9.12 9.01
N ILE A 17 -17.10 -8.94 7.75
CA ILE A 17 -15.80 -9.32 7.21
C ILE A 17 -15.10 -8.05 6.73
N ALA A 18 -13.86 -7.84 7.17
CA ALA A 18 -13.06 -6.71 6.72
C ALA A 18 -12.32 -7.07 5.44
N ASN A 19 -12.42 -6.23 4.41
CA ASN A 19 -11.56 -6.32 3.24
C ASN A 19 -10.24 -5.58 3.53
N PRO A 20 -9.07 -6.17 3.23
CA PRO A 20 -7.78 -5.54 3.50
C PRO A 20 -7.55 -4.29 2.64
N ASN A 21 -6.57 -3.49 3.04
CA ASN A 21 -6.01 -2.42 2.23
C ASN A 21 -5.48 -2.96 0.89
N CYS A 22 -5.58 -2.16 -0.17
CA CYS A 22 -5.18 -2.56 -1.53
C CYS A 22 -3.71 -2.97 -1.65
N SER A 23 -2.79 -2.23 -1.01
CA SER A 23 -1.36 -2.53 -0.99
C SER A 23 -1.07 -3.79 -0.17
N THR A 24 -1.70 -3.96 0.99
CA THR A 24 -1.57 -5.21 1.74
C THR A 24 -2.05 -6.40 0.92
N ALA A 25 -3.22 -6.30 0.29
CA ALA A 25 -3.85 -7.40 -0.43
C ALA A 25 -2.95 -7.96 -1.54
N GLN A 26 -2.38 -7.09 -2.39
CA GLN A 26 -1.46 -7.52 -3.44
C GLN A 26 -0.18 -8.14 -2.86
N LEU A 27 0.34 -7.56 -1.77
CA LEU A 27 1.57 -8.03 -1.14
C LEU A 27 1.39 -9.44 -0.58
N VAL A 28 0.36 -9.66 0.24
CA VAL A 28 0.19 -10.95 0.93
C VAL A 28 -0.11 -12.11 -0.02
N VAL A 29 -0.77 -11.84 -1.16
CA VAL A 29 -0.97 -12.85 -2.20
C VAL A 29 0.36 -13.30 -2.79
N ALA A 30 1.31 -12.39 -3.00
CA ALA A 30 2.66 -12.74 -3.45
C ALA A 30 3.51 -13.40 -2.33
N LEU A 31 3.38 -12.93 -1.09
CA LEU A 31 4.16 -13.45 0.04
C LEU A 31 3.73 -14.84 0.50
N LYS A 32 2.43 -15.17 0.46
CA LYS A 32 1.90 -16.44 1.00
C LYS A 32 2.61 -17.68 0.46
N PRO A 33 2.69 -17.93 -0.86
CA PRO A 33 3.35 -19.13 -1.36
C PRO A 33 4.84 -19.17 -1.01
N LEU A 34 5.51 -18.00 -0.97
CA LEU A 34 6.92 -17.93 -0.57
C LEU A 34 7.10 -18.28 0.91
N HIS A 35 6.22 -17.76 1.76
CA HIS A 35 6.21 -18.02 3.20
C HIS A 35 6.00 -19.50 3.53
N ASP A 36 5.17 -20.19 2.74
CA ASP A 36 4.89 -21.61 2.92
C ASP A 36 6.11 -22.49 2.58
N VAL A 37 6.91 -22.09 1.58
CA VAL A 37 8.12 -22.82 1.17
C VAL A 37 9.31 -22.49 2.07
N ALA A 38 9.51 -21.21 2.38
CA ALA A 38 10.53 -20.74 3.30
C ALA A 38 9.93 -19.66 4.18
N THR A 39 9.94 -19.88 5.49
CA THR A 39 9.36 -18.94 6.45
C THR A 39 9.99 -17.55 6.30
N ILE A 40 9.15 -16.55 6.08
CA ILE A 40 9.59 -15.15 5.95
C ILE A 40 9.94 -14.60 7.32
N LYS A 41 11.14 -14.03 7.45
CA LYS A 41 11.63 -13.36 8.65
C LYS A 41 11.39 -11.85 8.60
N ARG A 42 11.69 -11.22 7.46
CA ARG A 42 11.61 -9.77 7.30
C ARG A 42 11.18 -9.39 5.88
N VAL A 43 10.40 -8.31 5.77
CA VAL A 43 9.99 -7.68 4.52
C VAL A 43 10.27 -6.19 4.59
N VAL A 44 10.89 -5.66 3.53
CA VAL A 44 11.00 -4.22 3.28
C VAL A 44 10.23 -3.94 2.01
N VAL A 45 9.27 -3.04 2.07
CA VAL A 45 8.47 -2.65 0.91
C VAL A 45 8.52 -1.14 0.69
N ALA A 46 8.78 -0.74 -0.54
CA ALA A 46 8.58 0.62 -1.00
C ALA A 46 7.43 0.63 -2.01
N THR A 47 6.36 1.37 -1.71
CA THR A 47 5.18 1.44 -2.58
C THR A 47 5.26 2.63 -3.52
N TYR A 48 4.67 2.43 -4.70
CA TYR A 48 4.46 3.43 -5.74
C TYR A 48 2.97 3.43 -6.04
N GLN A 49 2.20 4.09 -5.17
CA GLN A 49 0.74 4.05 -5.22
C GLN A 49 0.19 5.11 -6.17
N SER A 50 -0.69 4.70 -7.09
CA SER A 50 -1.40 5.57 -8.03
C SER A 50 -2.36 6.55 -7.36
N VAL A 51 -2.73 7.62 -8.07
CA VAL A 51 -3.71 8.62 -7.59
C VAL A 51 -5.14 8.10 -7.48
N SER A 52 -5.49 6.98 -8.15
CA SER A 52 -6.80 6.32 -7.96
C SER A 52 -7.06 5.90 -6.51
N GLY A 53 -6.02 5.65 -5.71
CA GLY A 53 -6.17 5.36 -4.28
C GLY A 53 -6.73 6.53 -3.47
N ALA A 54 -6.67 7.75 -4.01
CA ALA A 54 -7.32 8.94 -3.44
C ALA A 54 -8.71 9.22 -4.05
N GLY A 55 -9.25 8.27 -4.83
CA GLY A 55 -10.54 8.38 -5.50
C GLY A 55 -10.51 9.25 -6.76
N LYS A 56 -11.71 9.55 -7.29
CA LYS A 56 -11.90 10.35 -8.50
C LYS A 56 -11.20 11.71 -8.41
N GLU A 57 -11.31 12.38 -7.28
CA GLU A 57 -10.68 13.70 -7.05
C GLU A 57 -9.16 13.66 -7.21
N GLY A 58 -8.50 12.58 -6.77
CA GLY A 58 -7.06 12.42 -6.95
C GLY A 58 -6.66 12.27 -8.42
N MET A 59 -7.47 11.54 -9.19
CA MET A 59 -7.28 11.40 -10.65
C MET A 59 -7.54 12.73 -11.37
N ASP A 60 -8.61 13.43 -11.02
CA ASP A 60 -8.97 14.74 -11.58
C ASP A 60 -7.86 15.79 -11.31
N GLU A 61 -7.28 15.77 -10.11
CA GLU A 61 -6.17 16.65 -9.75
C GLU A 61 -4.91 16.36 -10.57
N LEU A 62 -4.50 15.08 -10.69
CA LEU A 62 -3.35 14.73 -11.53
C LEU A 62 -3.56 15.18 -12.98
N PHE A 63 -4.75 14.93 -13.53
CA PHE A 63 -5.10 15.34 -14.90
C PHE A 63 -5.02 16.87 -15.08
N THR A 64 -5.64 17.62 -14.18
CA THR A 64 -5.70 19.09 -14.24
C THR A 64 -4.31 19.70 -14.08
N GLN A 65 -3.54 19.26 -13.08
CA GLN A 65 -2.18 19.73 -12.86
C GLN A 65 -1.26 19.39 -14.04
N THR A 66 -1.38 18.19 -14.62
CA THR A 66 -0.57 17.78 -15.78
C THR A 66 -0.88 18.66 -16.99
N ARG A 67 -2.16 18.93 -17.29
CA ARG A 67 -2.55 19.84 -18.37
C ARG A 67 -2.00 21.25 -18.13
N ALA A 68 -2.16 21.79 -16.93
CA ALA A 68 -1.71 23.14 -16.58
C ALA A 68 -0.21 23.32 -16.82
N VAL A 69 0.61 22.32 -16.47
CA VAL A 69 2.06 22.35 -16.72
C VAL A 69 2.39 22.47 -18.21
N PHE A 70 1.66 21.77 -19.09
CA PHE A 70 1.93 21.81 -20.54
C PHE A 70 1.49 23.11 -21.23
N VAL A 71 0.55 23.85 -20.64
CA VAL A 71 0.07 25.13 -21.18
C VAL A 71 0.59 26.35 -20.40
N ALA A 72 1.53 26.13 -19.47
CA ALA A 72 2.09 27.14 -18.57
C ALA A 72 1.03 27.90 -17.73
N ASP A 73 -0.05 27.21 -17.35
CA ASP A 73 -1.08 27.72 -16.45
C ASP A 73 -0.69 27.51 -14.97
N GLN A 74 -1.44 28.17 -14.08
CA GLN A 74 -1.31 27.98 -12.63
C GLN A 74 -1.62 26.54 -12.23
N VAL A 75 -0.77 25.98 -11.36
CA VAL A 75 -0.93 24.63 -10.82
C VAL A 75 -1.49 24.69 -9.41
N ASP A 76 -2.77 24.37 -9.26
CA ASP A 76 -3.44 24.33 -7.96
C ASP A 76 -3.33 22.95 -7.30
N VAL A 77 -3.12 22.96 -5.97
CA VAL A 77 -3.05 21.76 -5.11
C VAL A 77 -4.29 21.76 -4.21
N LYS A 78 -5.16 20.76 -4.33
CA LYS A 78 -6.45 20.72 -3.61
C LYS A 78 -6.60 19.45 -2.76
N LYS A 79 -6.32 18.29 -3.33
CA LYS A 79 -6.49 16.95 -2.77
C LYS A 79 -5.23 16.44 -2.10
N PHE A 80 -4.07 16.65 -2.72
CA PHE A 80 -2.80 16.18 -2.20
C PHE A 80 -2.11 17.25 -1.34
N THR A 81 -1.12 16.87 -0.54
CA THR A 81 -0.38 17.79 0.32
C THR A 81 0.61 18.68 -0.45
N LYS A 82 0.96 18.27 -1.68
CA LYS A 82 1.86 18.93 -2.63
C LYS A 82 1.38 18.64 -4.06
N ARG A 83 1.91 19.37 -5.04
CA ARG A 83 1.71 19.07 -6.47
C ARG A 83 2.06 17.60 -6.74
N ILE A 84 1.14 16.86 -7.37
CA ILE A 84 1.38 15.47 -7.75
C ILE A 84 1.88 15.35 -9.19
N ALA A 85 1.47 16.23 -10.11
CA ALA A 85 1.98 16.20 -11.47
C ALA A 85 3.51 16.34 -11.50
N PHE A 86 4.16 15.38 -12.17
CA PHE A 86 5.62 15.27 -12.28
C PHE A 86 6.35 15.29 -10.93
N ASN A 87 5.74 14.70 -9.89
CA ASN A 87 6.30 14.68 -8.54
C ASN A 87 5.95 13.38 -7.81
N VAL A 88 6.67 13.09 -6.73
CA VAL A 88 6.39 11.97 -5.82
C VAL A 88 6.18 12.51 -4.40
N ILE A 89 5.22 11.94 -3.66
CA ILE A 89 4.85 12.42 -2.32
C ILE A 89 4.97 11.26 -1.32
N PRO A 90 5.99 11.24 -0.46
CA PRO A 90 6.19 10.18 0.55
C PRO A 90 5.30 10.43 1.78
N HIS A 91 3.99 10.56 1.56
CA HIS A 91 2.99 10.80 2.59
C HIS A 91 1.62 10.35 2.06
N ILE A 92 1.12 9.23 2.59
CA ILE A 92 -0.21 8.70 2.28
C ILE A 92 -0.98 8.49 3.58
N ASP A 93 -2.21 8.99 3.64
CA ASP A 93 -3.01 9.07 4.87
C ASP A 93 -2.35 10.03 5.88
N VAL A 94 -2.63 9.91 7.18
CA VAL A 94 -2.08 10.79 8.24
C VAL A 94 -0.80 10.23 8.87
N PHE A 95 0.04 11.09 9.43
CA PHE A 95 1.13 10.67 10.32
C PHE A 95 0.61 10.16 11.66
N LEU A 96 1.30 9.15 12.21
CA LEU A 96 1.14 8.62 13.55
C LEU A 96 2.23 9.19 14.47
N ASP A 97 2.09 8.96 15.79
CA ASP A 97 2.99 9.51 16.81
C ASP A 97 4.44 9.00 16.69
N ASP A 98 4.66 7.84 16.07
CA ASP A 98 5.98 7.25 15.83
C ASP A 98 6.66 7.76 14.55
N GLY A 99 6.01 8.68 13.83
CA GLY A 99 6.50 9.25 12.57
C GLY A 99 6.18 8.42 11.32
N SER A 100 5.60 7.23 11.46
CA SER A 100 5.05 6.49 10.31
C SER A 100 3.76 7.12 9.82
N THR A 101 3.39 6.84 8.58
CA THR A 101 2.06 7.13 8.07
C THR A 101 1.10 6.00 8.40
N LYS A 102 -0.20 6.31 8.50
CA LYS A 102 -1.25 5.31 8.73
C LYS A 102 -1.32 4.27 7.61
N GLU A 103 -0.94 4.62 6.39
CA GLU A 103 -0.84 3.66 5.28
C GLU A 103 0.28 2.64 5.51
N GLU A 104 1.46 3.08 5.94
CA GLU A 104 2.58 2.19 6.29
C GLU A 104 2.22 1.28 7.46
N TRP A 105 1.56 1.84 8.49
CA TRP A 105 1.07 1.07 9.63
C TRP A 105 0.04 0.00 9.22
N LYS A 106 -0.91 0.32 8.32
CA LYS A 106 -1.90 -0.65 7.82
C LYS A 106 -1.20 -1.84 7.17
N MET A 107 -0.21 -1.61 6.31
CA MET A 107 0.54 -2.70 5.68
C MET A 107 1.17 -3.62 6.73
N VAL A 108 1.80 -3.05 7.77
CA VAL A 108 2.38 -3.86 8.87
C VAL A 108 1.32 -4.64 9.63
N ALA A 109 0.26 -3.96 10.07
CA ALA A 109 -0.76 -4.54 10.94
C ALA A 109 -1.57 -5.63 10.22
N GLU A 110 -1.97 -5.36 8.98
CA GLU A 110 -2.78 -6.28 8.19
C GLU A 110 -1.96 -7.47 7.69
N THR A 111 -0.72 -7.30 7.24
CA THR A 111 0.15 -8.44 6.88
C THR A 111 0.35 -9.37 8.07
N LYS A 112 0.63 -8.83 9.27
CA LYS A 112 0.78 -9.64 10.47
C LYS A 112 -0.49 -10.39 10.85
N LYS A 113 -1.65 -9.74 10.69
CA LYS A 113 -2.94 -10.36 11.00
C LYS A 113 -3.31 -11.46 9.99
N MET A 114 -3.04 -11.25 8.71
CA MET A 114 -3.48 -12.14 7.64
C MET A 114 -2.53 -13.30 7.35
N LEU A 115 -1.21 -13.07 7.48
CA LEU A 115 -0.19 -14.03 7.06
C LEU A 115 0.54 -14.68 8.23
N ASP A 116 1.34 -13.91 8.97
CA ASP A 116 2.04 -14.40 10.17
C ASP A 116 2.42 -13.21 11.08
N PRO A 117 2.02 -13.20 12.37
CA PRO A 117 2.36 -12.14 13.30
C PRO A 117 3.87 -11.97 13.58
N LYS A 118 4.69 -12.99 13.29
CA LYS A 118 6.15 -12.97 13.48
C LYS A 118 6.89 -12.19 12.40
N ILE A 119 6.27 -11.93 11.24
CA ILE A 119 6.91 -11.20 10.13
C ILE A 119 7.28 -9.79 10.57
N LYS A 120 8.57 -9.43 10.42
CA LYS A 120 9.05 -8.06 10.61
C LYS A 120 8.91 -7.29 9.31
N LEU A 121 7.87 -6.47 9.20
CA LEU A 121 7.62 -5.64 8.02
C LEU A 121 7.97 -4.18 8.31
N THR A 122 8.63 -3.52 7.34
CA THR A 122 8.71 -2.06 7.26
C THR A 122 8.26 -1.63 5.86
N ALA A 123 7.48 -0.55 5.82
CA ALA A 123 6.91 -0.01 4.59
C ALA A 123 7.30 1.46 4.46
N THR A 124 7.52 1.89 3.22
CA THR A 124 7.54 3.30 2.83
C THR A 124 6.48 3.52 1.77
N CYS A 125 5.49 4.36 2.06
CA CYS A 125 4.33 4.55 1.18
C CYS A 125 4.41 5.86 0.41
N VAL A 126 4.56 5.78 -0.92
CA VAL A 126 4.77 6.96 -1.78
C VAL A 126 3.67 7.08 -2.83
N ARG A 127 3.06 8.27 -2.93
CA ARG A 127 2.12 8.61 -4.01
C ARG A 127 2.91 9.02 -5.25
N VAL A 128 2.59 8.41 -6.39
CA VAL A 128 3.24 8.66 -7.69
C VAL A 128 2.23 9.16 -8.73
N PRO A 129 2.67 9.86 -9.80
CA PRO A 129 1.79 10.45 -10.80
C PRO A 129 1.31 9.41 -11.83
N VAL A 130 0.75 8.31 -11.34
CA VAL A 130 0.17 7.22 -12.13
C VAL A 130 -1.32 7.19 -11.85
N PHE A 131 -2.15 7.06 -12.89
CA PHE A 131 -3.61 7.09 -12.73
C PHE A 131 -4.14 5.89 -11.96
N ILE A 132 -3.84 4.67 -12.41
CA ILE A 132 -4.41 3.42 -11.89
C ILE A 132 -3.29 2.37 -11.74
N GLY A 133 -3.38 1.56 -10.69
CA GLY A 133 -2.44 0.48 -10.40
C GLY A 133 -1.41 0.88 -9.35
N HIS A 134 -1.17 0.00 -8.39
CA HIS A 134 -0.10 0.17 -7.41
C HIS A 134 1.07 -0.72 -7.80
N SER A 135 2.28 -0.27 -7.49
CA SER A 135 3.49 -1.06 -7.66
C SER A 135 4.27 -1.07 -6.37
N GLU A 136 5.00 -2.15 -6.13
CA GLU A 136 5.73 -2.36 -4.88
C GLU A 136 7.09 -2.96 -5.21
N ALA A 137 8.15 -2.33 -4.70
CA ALA A 137 9.48 -2.93 -4.67
C ALA A 137 9.62 -3.66 -3.32
N VAL A 138 9.75 -4.98 -3.37
CA VAL A 138 9.70 -5.84 -2.18
C VAL A 138 11.03 -6.59 -2.02
N ASN A 139 11.68 -6.42 -0.87
CA ASN A 139 12.84 -7.19 -0.45
C ASN A 139 12.43 -8.12 0.70
N ILE A 140 12.69 -9.42 0.54
CA ILE A 140 12.25 -10.46 1.47
C ILE A 140 13.48 -11.20 2.02
N GLU A 141 13.53 -11.38 3.33
CA GLU A 141 14.51 -12.21 4.02
C GLU A 141 13.80 -13.46 4.56
N PHE A 142 14.37 -14.63 4.26
CA PHE A 142 13.85 -15.94 4.64
C PHE A 142 14.70 -16.58 5.74
N GLU A 143 14.11 -17.48 6.52
CA GLU A 143 14.85 -18.27 7.51
C GLU A 143 15.79 -19.31 6.89
N LYS A 144 15.50 -19.72 5.65
CA LYS A 144 16.29 -20.70 4.89
C LYS A 144 16.44 -20.21 3.44
N PRO A 145 17.50 -20.63 2.73
CA PRO A 145 17.62 -20.37 1.29
C PRO A 145 16.43 -20.93 0.51
N ILE A 146 16.00 -20.20 -0.51
CA ILE A 146 14.94 -20.57 -1.46
C ILE A 146 15.40 -20.20 -2.87
N THR A 147 14.95 -20.95 -3.88
CA THR A 147 15.26 -20.73 -5.31
C THR A 147 14.01 -20.83 -6.15
#